data_AF-A0A958MQE2-F1
#
_entry.id   AF-A0A958MQE2-F1
#
_cell.length_a   1.000
_cell.length_b   1.000
_cell.length_c   1.000
_cell.angle_alpha   90.00
_cell.angle_beta   90.00
_cell.angle_gamma   90.00
#
_symmetry.space_group_name_H-M   'P 1'
#
loop_
_entity.id
_entity.type
_entity.pdbx_description
1 polymer ?
#
loop_
_entity_poly.entity_id
_entity_poly.type
_entity_poly.pdbx_seq_one_letter_code
_entity_poly.pdbx_strand_id
1 'polypeptide(L)'
;MKGGIWEFGPLRLSILNLPDEWRISWHYTGDPVDNSLTQMQIVDETQIPKYTNLERFGFDGKSDELTISPWLSDRAFVARPDSPLKVPGRSQVTFYMSTPIWLSINDSKEEQFLLEIPSYRPSDTWFGASPVDGELAYVTKTAARLHMEELPFRRHRAITGVTICNLSEEPLAFDKIKIPMPHLSLYRGSNGWFYTDFLSYEWEGDLESIKMKLDGKPDIKGNHLDLVTGPRQKLERNIVARTVRSMFGS
;
A
#
# COMPACT_ATOMS: atom_id res chain seq x y z
N MET A 1 2.16 33.28 10.28
CA MET A 1 1.32 32.08 10.05
C MET A 1 2.20 30.87 10.24
N LYS A 2 1.66 29.77 10.76
CA LYS A 2 2.46 28.58 11.07
C LYS A 2 2.20 27.53 9.99
N GLY A 3 3.24 26.81 9.61
CA GLY A 3 3.11 25.60 8.82
C GLY A 3 3.85 24.44 9.48
N GLY A 4 3.58 23.25 8.99
CA GLY A 4 4.22 22.01 9.40
C GLY A 4 5.06 21.43 8.27
N ILE A 5 6.13 20.75 8.64
CA ILE A 5 6.94 19.92 7.73
C ILE A 5 6.98 18.50 8.29
N TRP A 6 6.81 17.52 7.42
CA TRP A 6 6.93 16.09 7.69
C TRP A 6 7.83 15.43 6.66
N GLU A 7 8.62 14.45 7.11
CA GLU A 7 9.27 13.50 6.24
C GLU A 7 8.70 12.11 6.54
N PHE A 8 8.27 11.42 5.50
CA PHE A 8 7.64 10.12 5.61
C PHE A 8 8.23 9.16 4.57
N GLY A 9 9.39 8.60 4.93
CA GLY A 9 10.24 7.87 4.01
C GLY A 9 10.65 8.77 2.83
N PRO A 10 10.37 8.40 1.58
CA PRO A 10 10.73 9.21 0.42
C PRO A 10 9.89 10.49 0.25
N LEU A 11 8.75 10.59 0.95
CA LEU A 11 7.86 11.74 0.88
C LEU A 11 8.38 12.88 1.76
N ARG A 12 8.42 14.07 1.19
CA ARG A 12 8.60 15.34 1.91
C ARG A 12 7.33 16.16 1.74
N LEU A 13 6.69 16.48 2.86
CA LEU A 13 5.38 17.13 2.91
C LEU A 13 5.49 18.42 3.71
N SER A 14 4.93 19.50 3.19
CA SER A 14 4.70 20.73 3.94
C SER A 14 3.25 21.15 3.85
N ILE A 15 2.72 21.66 4.95
CA ILE A 15 1.35 22.17 5.05
C ILE A 15 1.43 23.55 5.65
N LEU A 16 0.82 24.53 4.99
CA LEU A 16 0.72 25.90 5.46
C LEU A 16 -0.75 26.26 5.68
N ASN A 17 -1.08 26.71 6.89
CA ASN A 17 -2.39 27.27 7.23
C ASN A 17 -2.36 28.79 7.00
N LEU A 18 -3.26 29.26 6.13
CA LEU A 18 -3.60 30.67 5.93
C LEU A 18 -5.07 30.88 6.35
N PRO A 19 -5.52 32.12 6.63
CA PRO A 19 -6.82 32.39 7.25
C PRO A 19 -8.03 31.67 6.61
N ASP A 20 -8.04 31.56 5.28
CA ASP A 20 -9.12 30.96 4.50
C ASP A 20 -8.58 29.91 3.51
N GLU A 21 -7.33 29.45 3.70
CA GLU A 21 -6.65 28.60 2.72
C GLU A 21 -5.67 27.61 3.36
N TRP A 22 -5.79 26.32 3.02
CA TRP A 22 -4.71 25.35 3.21
C TRP A 22 -3.88 25.21 1.95
N ARG A 23 -2.56 25.27 2.10
CA ARG A 23 -1.60 24.92 1.05
C ARG A 23 -0.86 23.66 1.44
N ILE A 24 -1.02 22.62 0.64
CA ILE A 24 -0.37 21.33 0.87
C ILE A 24 0.59 21.11 -0.29
N SER A 25 1.88 21.05 0.01
CA SER A 25 2.91 20.86 -1.00
C SER A 25 3.78 19.66 -0.68
N TRP A 26 4.25 18.95 -1.70
CA TRP A 26 5.09 17.77 -1.50
C TRP A 26 6.02 17.47 -2.67
N HIS A 27 7.08 16.73 -2.38
CA HIS A 27 7.90 16.07 -3.39
C HIS A 27 8.41 14.72 -2.89
N TYR A 28 8.98 13.95 -3.81
CA TYR A 28 9.66 12.69 -3.49
C TYR A 28 11.16 12.88 -3.64
N THR A 29 11.94 12.38 -2.68
CA THR A 29 13.42 12.39 -2.76
C THR A 29 13.96 11.53 -3.90
N GLY A 30 13.13 10.62 -4.44
CA GLY A 30 13.48 9.69 -5.52
C GLY A 30 14.12 8.39 -5.03
N ASP A 31 14.49 8.30 -3.75
CA ASP A 31 15.01 7.07 -3.15
C ASP A 31 13.86 6.25 -2.53
N PRO A 32 13.41 5.14 -3.14
CA PRO A 32 12.35 4.29 -2.59
C PRO A 32 12.70 3.60 -1.28
N VAL A 33 13.99 3.58 -0.88
CA VAL A 33 14.45 2.92 0.34
C VAL A 33 14.69 3.89 1.50
N ASP A 34 14.54 5.21 1.28
CA ASP A 34 14.60 6.23 2.32
C ASP A 34 13.61 5.90 3.45
N ASN A 35 14.13 5.68 4.65
CA ASN A 35 13.36 5.35 5.85
C ASN A 35 13.35 6.49 6.88
N SER A 36 13.64 7.72 6.45
CA SER A 36 13.49 8.92 7.27
C SER A 36 12.05 9.02 7.79
N LEU A 37 11.94 9.40 9.06
CA LEU A 37 10.67 9.78 9.67
C LEU A 37 10.96 10.90 10.65
N THR A 38 10.42 12.08 10.36
CA THR A 38 10.49 13.21 11.30
C THR A 38 9.14 13.38 11.97
N GLN A 39 9.18 13.67 13.27
CA GLN A 39 8.03 14.28 13.93
C GLN A 39 7.76 15.65 13.31
N MET A 40 6.49 16.07 13.29
CA MET A 40 6.08 17.36 12.75
C MET A 40 6.98 18.49 13.27
N GLN A 41 7.60 19.21 12.35
CA GLN A 41 8.33 20.43 12.68
C GLN A 41 7.44 21.63 12.35
N ILE A 42 7.08 22.40 13.39
CA ILE A 42 6.35 23.65 13.20
C ILE A 42 7.36 24.72 12.78
N VAL A 43 7.08 25.38 11.67
CA VAL A 43 7.92 26.43 11.10
C VAL A 43 7.09 27.68 10.77
N ASP A 44 7.76 28.82 10.65
CA ASP A 44 7.13 30.01 10.12
C ASP A 44 6.90 29.89 8.61
N GLU A 45 5.92 30.62 8.08
CA GLU A 45 5.60 30.66 6.65
C GLU A 45 6.83 30.90 5.75
N THR A 46 7.75 31.75 6.17
CA THR A 46 8.98 32.08 5.40
C THR A 46 9.96 30.91 5.30
N GLN A 47 9.81 29.91 6.17
CA GLN A 47 10.64 28.72 6.25
C GLN A 47 9.99 27.50 5.59
N ILE A 48 8.73 27.62 5.14
CA ILE A 48 8.04 26.52 4.47
C ILE A 48 8.72 26.23 3.13
N PRO A 49 9.21 24.99 2.92
CA PRO A 49 9.77 24.60 1.64
C PRO A 49 8.71 24.67 0.56
N LYS A 50 9.09 25.21 -0.61
CA LYS A 50 8.27 25.18 -1.81
C LYS A 50 8.61 23.92 -2.59
N TYR A 51 7.75 22.92 -2.49
CA TYR A 51 7.90 21.69 -3.24
C TYR A 51 7.25 21.76 -4.62
N THR A 52 7.53 20.77 -5.46
CA THR A 52 7.13 20.76 -6.87
C THR A 52 5.64 20.54 -7.07
N ASN A 53 4.99 19.74 -6.21
CA ASN A 53 3.55 19.56 -6.21
C ASN A 53 2.93 20.51 -5.18
N LEU A 54 1.80 21.13 -5.52
CA LEU A 54 1.06 22.04 -4.66
C LEU A 54 -0.43 21.91 -4.94
N GLU A 55 -1.19 21.66 -3.88
CA GLU A 55 -2.65 21.74 -3.88
C GLU A 55 -3.10 22.84 -2.91
N ARG A 56 -4.18 23.54 -3.30
CA ARG A 56 -4.71 24.70 -2.57
C ARG A 56 -6.19 24.48 -2.31
N PHE A 57 -6.59 24.58 -1.05
CA PHE A 57 -7.97 24.39 -0.62
C PHE A 57 -8.45 25.68 0.05
N GLY A 58 -9.49 26.30 -0.51
CA GLY A 58 -10.12 27.48 0.08
C GLY A 58 -11.34 27.11 0.91
N PHE A 59 -11.58 27.81 2.01
CA PHE A 59 -12.68 27.55 2.94
C PHE A 59 -13.53 28.80 3.17
N ASP A 60 -14.83 28.61 3.33
CA ASP A 60 -15.73 29.65 3.82
C ASP A 60 -15.76 29.58 5.35
N GLY A 61 -14.88 30.34 5.99
CA GLY A 61 -14.66 30.32 7.45
C GLY A 61 -13.38 29.59 7.89
N LYS A 62 -13.12 29.60 9.20
CA LYS A 62 -11.87 29.05 9.76
C LYS A 62 -11.82 27.54 9.70
N SER A 63 -10.78 27.03 9.06
CA SER A 63 -10.25 25.68 9.25
C SER A 63 -8.89 25.77 9.95
N ASP A 64 -8.82 25.22 11.16
CA ASP A 64 -7.65 25.36 12.03
C ASP A 64 -6.90 24.04 12.24
N GLU A 65 -7.48 22.90 11.83
CA GLU A 65 -6.92 21.56 12.10
C GLU A 65 -7.11 20.61 10.91
N LEU A 66 -6.03 19.88 10.58
CA LEU A 66 -6.07 18.78 9.61
C LEU A 66 -5.69 17.48 10.30
N THR A 67 -6.32 16.39 9.85
CA THR A 67 -5.95 15.03 10.25
C THR A 67 -5.22 14.35 9.11
N ILE A 68 -4.02 13.83 9.41
CA ILE A 68 -3.25 12.98 8.50
C ILE A 68 -3.37 11.54 9.00
N SER A 69 -3.91 10.65 8.17
CA SER A 69 -4.09 9.24 8.51
C SER A 69 -3.50 8.32 7.43
N PRO A 70 -2.91 7.17 7.79
CA PRO A 70 -2.38 6.24 6.82
C PRO A 70 -3.46 5.32 6.25
N TRP A 71 -3.37 5.03 4.95
CA TRP A 71 -4.26 4.15 4.21
C TRP A 71 -3.48 3.24 3.25
N LEU A 72 -4.09 2.14 2.81
CA LEU A 72 -3.57 1.32 1.71
C LEU A 72 -3.82 1.96 0.35
N SER A 73 -3.21 1.47 -0.72
CA SER A 73 -3.46 2.02 -2.06
C SER A 73 -4.92 1.90 -2.52
N ASP A 74 -5.36 2.84 -3.35
CA ASP A 74 -6.63 2.84 -4.06
C ASP A 74 -6.71 1.77 -5.17
N ARG A 75 -5.57 1.18 -5.56
CA ARG A 75 -5.43 0.16 -6.60
C ARG A 75 -4.68 -1.07 -6.11
N ALA A 76 -4.86 -2.18 -6.82
CA ALA A 76 -4.09 -3.39 -6.61
C ALA A 76 -2.59 -3.18 -6.89
N PHE A 77 -1.76 -4.02 -6.29
CA PHE A 77 -0.33 -4.13 -6.63
C PHE A 77 -0.06 -5.42 -7.39
N VAL A 78 0.67 -5.33 -8.50
CA VAL A 78 1.27 -6.47 -9.19
C VAL A 78 2.70 -6.59 -8.67
N ALA A 79 2.93 -7.57 -7.82
CA ALA A 79 4.25 -7.89 -7.35
C ALA A 79 4.97 -8.79 -8.33
N ARG A 80 6.21 -8.44 -8.67
CA ARG A 80 7.07 -9.21 -9.56
C ARG A 80 8.32 -9.65 -8.80
N PRO A 81 8.47 -10.96 -8.53
CA PRO A 81 9.72 -11.52 -8.04
C PRO A 81 10.89 -11.13 -8.97
N ASP A 82 12.06 -10.81 -8.40
CA ASP A 82 13.26 -10.50 -9.20
C ASP A 82 13.77 -11.71 -10.00
N SER A 83 13.41 -12.92 -9.56
CA SER A 83 13.54 -14.17 -10.30
C SER A 83 12.26 -15.00 -10.14
N PRO A 84 11.83 -15.76 -11.18
CA PRO A 84 10.62 -16.58 -11.08
C PRO A 84 10.68 -17.54 -9.90
N LEU A 85 9.62 -17.57 -9.09
CA LEU A 85 9.48 -18.53 -8.00
C LEU A 85 8.68 -19.73 -8.50
N LYS A 86 9.16 -20.93 -8.14
CA LYS A 86 8.45 -22.19 -8.42
C LYS A 86 7.97 -22.82 -7.13
N VAL A 87 6.69 -23.13 -7.06
CA VAL A 87 6.07 -23.87 -5.96
C VAL A 87 5.92 -25.33 -6.42
N PRO A 88 6.62 -26.30 -5.83
CA PRO A 88 6.48 -27.71 -6.18
C PRO A 88 5.02 -28.19 -6.11
N GLY A 89 4.71 -29.25 -6.86
CA GLY A 89 3.42 -29.93 -6.73
C GLY A 89 3.17 -30.36 -5.29
N ARG A 90 1.89 -30.34 -4.89
CA ARG A 90 1.42 -30.72 -3.54
C ARG A 90 2.14 -30.00 -2.40
N SER A 91 2.52 -28.73 -2.61
CA SER A 91 3.25 -27.93 -1.62
C SER A 91 2.68 -26.52 -1.50
N GLN A 92 3.08 -25.82 -0.44
CA GLN A 92 2.74 -24.42 -0.25
C GLN A 92 3.95 -23.61 0.18
N VAL A 93 3.93 -22.32 -0.15
CA VAL A 93 4.96 -21.37 0.28
C VAL A 93 4.32 -20.02 0.61
N THR A 94 4.80 -19.38 1.67
CA THR A 94 4.45 -17.99 1.97
C THR A 94 5.63 -17.10 1.61
N PHE A 95 5.38 -16.04 0.85
CA PHE A 95 6.33 -14.95 0.68
C PHE A 95 5.77 -13.65 1.26
N TYR A 96 6.67 -12.76 1.63
CA TYR A 96 6.36 -11.48 2.21
C TYR A 96 6.85 -10.36 1.30
N MET A 97 6.04 -9.32 1.22
CA MET A 97 6.40 -8.08 0.54
C MET A 97 5.98 -6.87 1.35
N SER A 98 6.53 -5.72 1.00
CA SER A 98 6.08 -4.45 1.53
C SER A 98 5.66 -3.51 0.41
N THR A 99 4.57 -2.79 0.60
CA THR A 99 4.05 -1.77 -0.33
C THR A 99 3.97 -0.41 0.37
N PRO A 100 4.13 0.72 -0.35
CA PRO A 100 3.95 2.05 0.23
C PRO A 100 2.57 2.22 0.88
N ILE A 101 2.48 3.09 1.88
CA ILE A 101 1.19 3.52 2.43
C ILE A 101 0.85 4.93 1.92
N TRP A 102 -0.43 5.23 1.83
CA TRP A 102 -0.96 6.53 1.43
C TRP A 102 -1.25 7.36 2.67
N LEU A 103 -1.05 8.67 2.58
CA LEU A 103 -1.44 9.64 3.61
C LEU A 103 -2.71 10.32 3.13
N SER A 104 -3.84 10.04 3.79
CA SER A 104 -5.09 10.75 3.61
C SER A 104 -5.09 11.99 4.51
N ILE A 105 -5.26 13.15 3.90
CA ILE A 105 -5.31 14.43 4.59
C ILE A 105 -6.75 14.93 4.51
N ASN A 106 -7.34 15.15 5.69
CA ASN A 106 -8.72 15.57 5.85
C ASN A 106 -8.78 16.82 6.70
N ASP A 107 -9.71 17.71 6.40
CA ASP A 107 -10.12 18.76 7.32
C ASP A 107 -10.77 18.13 8.56
N SER A 108 -10.27 18.43 9.75
CA SER A 108 -10.71 17.77 10.98
C SER A 108 -12.11 18.17 11.43
N LYS A 109 -12.57 19.36 11.05
CA LYS A 109 -13.84 19.91 11.54
C LYS A 109 -15.02 19.29 10.79
N GLU A 110 -14.93 19.19 9.47
CA GLU A 110 -15.99 18.68 8.61
C GLU A 110 -15.75 17.22 8.19
N GLU A 111 -14.69 16.58 8.70
CA GLU A 111 -14.15 15.28 8.23
C GLU A 111 -14.02 15.24 6.69
N GLN A 112 -13.74 16.40 6.10
CA GLN A 112 -13.76 16.57 4.66
C GLN A 112 -12.44 16.11 4.07
N PHE A 113 -12.51 15.16 3.13
CA PHE A 113 -11.36 14.73 2.34
C PHE A 113 -10.81 15.89 1.51
N LEU A 114 -9.50 16.14 1.64
CA LEU A 114 -8.79 17.13 0.84
C LEU A 114 -8.00 16.46 -0.27
N LEU A 115 -7.03 15.62 0.10
CA LEU A 115 -6.24 14.84 -0.84
C LEU A 115 -5.60 13.62 -0.19
N GLU A 116 -5.06 12.77 -1.05
CA GLU A 116 -4.32 11.59 -0.65
C GLU A 116 -2.99 11.52 -1.41
N ILE A 117 -1.90 11.27 -0.68
CA ILE A 117 -0.54 11.26 -1.23
C ILE A 117 0.15 9.95 -0.86
N PRO A 118 0.67 9.15 -1.83
CA PRO A 118 1.48 7.99 -1.47
C PRO A 118 2.77 8.41 -0.79
N SER A 119 3.26 7.61 0.16
CA SER A 119 4.60 7.79 0.76
C SER A 119 5.73 7.63 -0.26
N TYR A 120 5.46 6.89 -1.34
CA TYR A 120 6.31 6.76 -2.51
C TYR A 120 5.42 6.46 -3.71
N ARG A 121 5.54 7.24 -4.80
CA ARG A 121 4.73 7.02 -6.01
C ARG A 121 5.20 5.73 -6.72
N PRO A 122 4.40 4.64 -6.72
CA PRO A 122 4.75 3.45 -7.48
C PRO A 122 4.59 3.71 -8.98
N SER A 123 5.20 2.88 -9.82
CA SER A 123 4.90 2.89 -11.26
C SER A 123 3.53 2.27 -11.54
N ASP A 124 2.82 2.82 -12.52
CA ASP A 124 1.58 2.23 -13.02
C ASP A 124 1.89 1.02 -13.92
N THR A 125 0.99 0.04 -13.92
CA THR A 125 1.04 -1.13 -14.80
C THR A 125 -0.35 -1.54 -15.20
N TRP A 126 -0.45 -2.19 -16.37
CA TRP A 126 -1.70 -2.80 -16.83
C TRP A 126 -1.65 -4.30 -16.56
N PHE A 127 -2.64 -4.81 -15.84
CA PHE A 127 -2.74 -6.22 -15.48
C PHE A 127 -3.89 -6.89 -16.21
N GLY A 128 -3.59 -7.71 -17.21
CA GLY A 128 -4.59 -8.39 -18.02
C GLY A 128 -3.99 -9.12 -19.21
N ALA A 129 -4.80 -9.96 -19.86
CA ALA A 129 -4.41 -10.72 -21.05
C ALA A 129 -4.37 -9.84 -22.32
N SER A 130 -5.06 -8.69 -22.31
CA SER A 130 -5.08 -7.73 -23.41
C SER A 130 -5.18 -6.29 -22.87
N PRO A 131 -4.90 -5.26 -23.70
CA PRO A 131 -5.13 -3.85 -23.35
C PRO A 131 -6.60 -3.51 -23.06
N VAL A 132 -7.54 -4.35 -23.50
CA VAL A 132 -8.98 -4.16 -23.31
C VAL A 132 -9.48 -4.97 -22.10
N ASP A 133 -8.87 -6.13 -21.86
CA ASP A 133 -9.22 -7.08 -20.81
C ASP A 133 -8.14 -7.06 -19.71
N GLY A 134 -8.10 -5.96 -18.97
CA GLY A 134 -7.22 -5.80 -17.83
C GLY A 134 -7.66 -4.69 -16.89
N GLU A 135 -6.85 -4.46 -15.87
CA GLU A 135 -7.07 -3.42 -14.88
C GLU A 135 -5.79 -2.63 -14.61
N LEU A 136 -5.97 -1.35 -14.29
CA LEU A 136 -4.89 -0.48 -13.88
C LEU A 136 -4.45 -0.83 -12.46
N ALA A 137 -3.17 -1.10 -12.28
CA ALA A 137 -2.57 -1.47 -11.01
C ALA A 137 -1.25 -0.73 -10.81
N TYR A 138 -0.70 -0.84 -9.60
CA TYR A 138 0.68 -0.47 -9.32
C TYR A 138 1.59 -1.66 -9.50
N VAL A 139 2.86 -1.44 -9.86
CA VAL A 139 3.86 -2.52 -9.86
C VAL A 139 4.86 -2.34 -8.72
N THR A 140 5.23 -3.44 -8.08
CA THR A 140 6.38 -3.49 -7.16
C THR A 140 7.30 -4.64 -7.55
N LYS A 141 8.60 -4.36 -7.61
CA LYS A 141 9.60 -5.43 -7.62
C LYS A 141 9.79 -5.94 -6.20
N THR A 142 10.05 -7.23 -6.06
CA THR A 142 10.26 -7.86 -4.76
C THR A 142 11.27 -8.98 -4.87
N ALA A 143 12.07 -9.17 -3.82
CA ALA A 143 12.90 -10.37 -3.67
C ALA A 143 12.06 -11.62 -3.30
N ALA A 144 10.74 -11.47 -3.11
CA ALA A 144 9.83 -12.53 -2.68
C ALA A 144 10.35 -13.28 -1.44
N ARG A 145 10.71 -12.51 -0.40
CA ARG A 145 11.33 -13.02 0.83
C ARG A 145 10.43 -14.08 1.47
N LEU A 146 10.99 -15.25 1.78
CA LEU A 146 10.25 -16.36 2.40
C LEU A 146 10.13 -16.22 3.93
N HIS A 147 10.99 -15.40 4.51
CA HIS A 147 10.99 -15.08 5.93
C HIS A 147 10.73 -13.58 6.09
N MET A 148 9.79 -13.23 6.97
CA MET A 148 9.39 -11.85 7.20
C MET A 148 10.54 -11.02 7.78
N GLU A 149 11.41 -11.66 8.57
CA GLU A 149 12.59 -11.07 9.21
C GLU A 149 13.63 -10.58 8.20
N GLU A 150 13.58 -11.06 6.96
CA GLU A 150 14.45 -10.60 5.88
C GLU A 150 13.96 -9.29 5.24
N LEU A 151 12.76 -8.82 5.57
CA LEU A 151 12.29 -7.54 5.10
C LEU A 151 13.01 -6.41 5.84
N PRO A 152 13.57 -5.41 5.13
CA PRO A 152 14.11 -4.23 5.77
C PRO A 152 12.97 -3.42 6.41
N PHE A 153 13.18 -2.99 7.65
CA PHE A 153 12.22 -2.15 8.35
C PHE A 153 12.02 -0.83 7.62
N ARG A 154 10.78 -0.56 7.21
CA ARG A 154 10.38 0.69 6.57
C ARG A 154 9.06 1.19 7.14
N ARG A 155 9.11 2.34 7.83
CA ARG A 155 7.97 2.94 8.55
C ARG A 155 6.85 3.39 7.62
N HIS A 156 7.18 3.63 6.36
CA HIS A 156 6.29 4.15 5.34
C HIS A 156 5.70 3.07 4.43
N ARG A 157 5.83 1.79 4.81
CA ARG A 157 5.34 0.63 4.04
C ARG A 157 4.61 -0.36 4.94
N ALA A 158 3.62 -1.04 4.36
CA ALA A 158 2.88 -2.12 5.01
C ALA A 158 3.32 -3.48 4.47
N ILE A 159 3.44 -4.47 5.36
CA ILE A 159 3.76 -5.86 5.00
C ILE A 159 2.48 -6.60 4.58
N THR A 160 2.57 -7.36 3.49
CA THR A 160 1.57 -8.35 3.09
C THR A 160 2.25 -9.72 3.00
N GLY A 161 1.70 -10.70 3.72
CA GLY A 161 2.04 -12.11 3.60
C GLY A 161 1.11 -12.76 2.60
N VAL A 162 1.70 -13.52 1.67
CA VAL A 162 0.97 -14.14 0.56
C VAL A 162 1.36 -15.61 0.47
N THR A 163 0.39 -16.48 0.70
CA THR A 163 0.58 -17.93 0.64
C THR A 163 0.12 -18.45 -0.71
N ILE A 164 0.95 -19.25 -1.36
CA ILE A 164 0.60 -19.99 -2.58
C ILE A 164 0.49 -21.45 -2.22
N CYS A 165 -0.68 -22.04 -2.45
CA CYS A 165 -0.99 -23.44 -2.25
C CYS A 165 -1.10 -24.12 -3.62
N ASN A 166 -0.08 -24.88 -4.00
CA ASN A 166 -0.11 -25.71 -5.19
C ASN A 166 -0.72 -27.07 -4.84
N LEU A 167 -1.98 -27.24 -5.23
CA LEU A 167 -2.73 -28.46 -5.03
C LEU A 167 -2.58 -29.44 -6.21
N SER A 168 -1.91 -29.07 -7.30
CA SER A 168 -1.66 -29.95 -8.44
C SER A 168 -0.40 -30.82 -8.24
N GLU A 169 -0.15 -31.75 -9.16
CA GLU A 169 1.11 -32.51 -9.23
C GLU A 169 2.25 -31.72 -9.89
N GLU A 170 1.94 -30.77 -10.75
CA GLU A 170 2.92 -30.02 -11.53
C GLU A 170 3.47 -28.83 -10.74
N PRO A 171 4.73 -28.41 -10.96
CA PRO A 171 5.26 -27.21 -10.33
C PRO A 171 4.59 -25.95 -10.90
N LEU A 172 4.12 -25.07 -10.01
CA LEU A 172 3.60 -23.76 -10.38
C LEU A 172 4.74 -22.74 -10.44
N ALA A 173 5.06 -22.26 -11.63
CA ALA A 173 5.95 -21.11 -11.81
C ALA A 173 5.12 -19.84 -11.94
N PHE A 174 5.55 -18.75 -11.29
CA PHE A 174 4.94 -17.44 -11.50
C PHE A 174 5.98 -16.31 -11.59
N ASP A 175 5.71 -15.36 -12.48
CA ASP A 175 6.52 -14.15 -12.71
C ASP A 175 5.92 -12.89 -12.05
N LYS A 176 4.63 -12.94 -11.73
CA LYS A 176 3.87 -11.85 -11.14
C LYS A 176 2.68 -12.37 -10.37
N ILE A 177 2.27 -11.61 -9.37
CA ILE A 177 1.10 -11.88 -8.56
C ILE A 177 0.38 -10.59 -8.21
N LYS A 178 -0.93 -10.59 -8.35
CA LYS A 178 -1.75 -9.44 -7.99
C LYS A 178 -2.14 -9.48 -6.51
N ILE A 179 -2.09 -8.33 -5.86
CA ILE A 179 -2.44 -8.13 -4.46
C ILE A 179 -3.58 -7.09 -4.40
N PRO A 180 -4.77 -7.47 -3.91
CA PRO A 180 -5.97 -6.64 -3.96
C PRO A 180 -6.01 -5.61 -2.81
N MET A 181 -5.02 -4.71 -2.75
CA MET A 181 -4.86 -3.73 -1.66
C MET A 181 -6.13 -2.97 -1.24
N PRO A 182 -7.04 -2.54 -2.16
CA PRO A 182 -8.27 -1.84 -1.76
C PRO A 182 -9.22 -2.69 -0.89
N HIS A 183 -9.05 -4.01 -0.90
CA HIS A 183 -9.86 -4.96 -0.16
C HIS A 183 -9.19 -5.44 1.14
N LEU A 184 -7.98 -4.98 1.45
CA LEU A 184 -7.27 -5.32 2.67
C LEU A 184 -7.40 -4.20 3.70
N SER A 185 -7.30 -4.57 4.96
CA SER A 185 -7.22 -3.68 6.11
C SER A 185 -5.77 -3.34 6.42
N LEU A 186 -5.53 -2.18 7.03
CA LEU A 186 -4.22 -1.76 7.53
C LEU A 186 -4.18 -1.90 9.06
N TYR A 187 -3.13 -2.51 9.56
CA TYR A 187 -2.86 -2.69 10.98
C TYR A 187 -1.50 -2.09 11.36
N ARG A 188 -1.38 -1.63 12.60
CA ARG A 188 -0.11 -1.17 13.18
C ARG A 188 0.31 -2.15 14.26
N GLY A 189 1.51 -2.70 14.11
CA GLY A 189 2.12 -3.52 15.14
C GLY A 189 2.70 -2.69 16.28
N SER A 190 2.70 -3.25 17.48
CA SER A 190 3.43 -2.74 18.64
C SER A 190 4.94 -2.59 18.38
N ASN A 191 5.48 -3.36 17.44
CA ASN A 191 6.85 -3.25 16.94
C ASN A 191 7.09 -2.08 15.95
N GLY A 192 6.07 -1.27 15.68
CA GLY A 192 6.15 -0.09 14.79
C GLY A 192 6.01 -0.37 13.30
N TRP A 193 5.85 -1.64 12.89
CA TRP A 193 5.57 -2.01 11.50
C TRP A 193 4.11 -1.81 11.16
N PHE A 194 3.82 -1.58 9.88
CA PHE A 194 2.48 -1.72 9.34
C PHE A 194 2.30 -3.10 8.71
N TYR A 195 1.11 -3.66 8.87
CA TYR A 195 0.70 -4.95 8.32
C TYR A 195 -0.61 -4.79 7.58
N THR A 196 -0.83 -5.66 6.61
CA THR A 196 -2.13 -5.81 5.94
C THR A 196 -2.73 -7.16 6.29
N ASP A 197 -3.98 -7.38 5.89
CA ASP A 197 -4.52 -8.74 5.87
C ASP A 197 -3.61 -9.66 5.05
N PHE A 198 -3.39 -10.88 5.55
CA PHE A 198 -2.72 -11.93 4.78
C PHE A 198 -3.72 -12.62 3.86
N LEU A 199 -3.21 -13.23 2.80
CA LEU A 199 -4.02 -13.86 1.79
C LEU A 199 -3.37 -15.11 1.21
N SER A 200 -4.21 -16.01 0.73
CA SER A 200 -3.82 -17.28 0.14
C SER A 200 -4.36 -17.45 -1.27
N TYR A 201 -3.58 -18.08 -2.14
CA TYR A 201 -3.93 -18.48 -3.49
C TYR A 201 -3.85 -19.99 -3.62
N GLU A 202 -4.96 -20.63 -3.95
CA GLU A 202 -5.02 -22.07 -4.23
C GLU A 202 -5.06 -22.30 -5.73
N TRP A 203 -4.19 -23.18 -6.22
CA TRP A 203 -4.11 -23.56 -7.63
C TRP A 203 -4.21 -25.08 -7.77
N GLU A 204 -5.15 -25.55 -8.59
CA GLU A 204 -5.47 -26.97 -8.79
C GLU A 204 -4.98 -27.52 -10.15
N GLY A 205 -4.15 -26.77 -10.88
CA GLY A 205 -3.64 -27.18 -12.20
C GLY A 205 -4.16 -26.32 -13.37
N ASP A 206 -5.16 -25.47 -13.12
CA ASP A 206 -5.72 -24.55 -14.11
C ASP A 206 -5.56 -23.10 -13.64
N LEU A 207 -4.88 -22.29 -14.46
CA LEU A 207 -4.62 -20.88 -14.17
C LEU A 207 -5.90 -20.04 -14.26
N GLU A 208 -6.93 -20.49 -14.97
CA GLU A 208 -8.23 -19.82 -15.03
C GLU A 208 -9.06 -20.01 -13.76
N SER A 209 -8.70 -20.98 -12.91
CA SER A 209 -9.49 -21.42 -11.75
C SER A 209 -8.81 -21.19 -10.40
N ILE A 210 -7.81 -20.31 -10.32
CA ILE A 210 -7.12 -19.98 -9.06
C ILE A 210 -8.14 -19.47 -8.04
N LYS A 211 -8.07 -19.89 -6.77
CA LYS A 211 -8.96 -19.36 -5.72
C LYS A 211 -8.16 -18.45 -4.81
N MET A 212 -8.67 -17.23 -4.60
CA MET A 212 -8.09 -16.30 -3.63
C MET A 212 -8.90 -16.32 -2.34
N LYS A 213 -8.21 -16.34 -1.22
CA LYS A 213 -8.80 -16.28 0.11
C LYS A 213 -8.12 -15.18 0.91
N LEU A 214 -8.94 -14.36 1.57
CA LEU A 214 -8.47 -13.45 2.60
C LEU A 214 -8.34 -14.22 3.92
N ASP A 215 -7.13 -14.36 4.42
CA ASP A 215 -6.87 -14.99 5.72
C ASP A 215 -7.09 -14.01 6.88
N GLY A 216 -7.06 -12.70 6.58
CA GLY A 216 -7.38 -11.63 7.51
C GLY A 216 -6.17 -11.14 8.30
N LYS A 217 -6.43 -10.53 9.47
CA LYS A 217 -5.41 -9.98 10.36
C LYS A 217 -4.35 -11.05 10.70
N PRO A 218 -3.06 -10.82 10.41
CA PRO A 218 -2.04 -11.82 10.68
C PRO A 218 -1.79 -11.98 12.18
N ASP A 219 -1.47 -13.21 12.60
CA ASP A 219 -0.95 -13.50 13.93
C ASP A 219 0.58 -13.47 13.91
N ILE A 220 1.15 -12.37 14.41
CA ILE A 220 2.59 -12.18 14.50
C ILE A 220 3.02 -12.39 15.94
N LYS A 221 3.73 -13.49 16.20
CA LYS A 221 4.14 -13.90 17.55
C LYS A 221 4.81 -12.75 18.31
N GLY A 222 4.24 -12.39 19.45
CA GLY A 222 4.76 -11.34 20.32
C GLY A 222 4.51 -9.91 19.83
N ASN A 223 3.67 -9.72 18.82
CA ASN A 223 3.35 -8.41 18.27
C ASN A 223 1.84 -8.18 18.22
N HIS A 224 1.35 -7.28 19.09
CA HIS A 224 -0.04 -6.86 19.06
C HIS A 224 -0.29 -5.96 17.84
N LEU A 225 -1.36 -6.22 17.09
CA LEU A 225 -1.72 -5.40 15.92
C LEU A 225 -3.01 -4.63 16.18
N ASP A 226 -2.95 -3.30 16.14
CA ASP A 226 -4.13 -2.44 16.22
C ASP A 226 -4.65 -2.15 14.80
N LEU A 227 -5.96 -2.17 14.62
CA LEU A 227 -6.57 -1.74 13.36
C LEU A 227 -6.35 -0.24 13.18
N VAL A 228 -5.81 0.14 12.02
CA VAL A 228 -5.61 1.54 11.64
C VAL A 228 -6.73 1.99 10.73
N THR A 229 -6.95 1.25 9.63
CA THR A 229 -8.07 1.47 8.70
C THR A 229 -8.58 0.13 8.20
N GLY A 230 -9.90 0.05 7.99
CA GLY A 230 -10.52 -1.08 7.29
C GLY A 230 -10.28 -1.02 5.77
N PRO A 231 -10.81 -1.99 5.01
CA PRO A 231 -10.67 -2.00 3.57
C PRO A 231 -11.41 -0.81 2.94
N ARG A 232 -10.82 -0.22 1.90
CA ARG A 232 -11.44 0.84 1.10
C ARG A 232 -12.71 0.36 0.40
N GLN A 233 -12.68 -0.89 -0.05
CA GLN A 233 -13.75 -1.53 -0.78
C GLN A 233 -14.06 -2.88 -0.16
N LYS A 234 -15.34 -3.16 0.08
CA LYS A 234 -15.75 -4.48 0.57
C LYS A 234 -15.42 -5.53 -0.47
N LEU A 235 -14.87 -6.65 -0.03
CA LEU A 235 -14.63 -7.80 -0.89
C LEU A 235 -15.99 -8.49 -1.16
N GLU A 236 -16.58 -8.25 -2.33
CA GLU A 236 -17.77 -9.00 -2.74
C GLU A 236 -17.37 -10.42 -3.17
N ARG A 237 -18.19 -11.43 -2.83
CA ARG A 237 -17.97 -12.84 -3.20
C ARG A 237 -17.69 -13.05 -4.70
N ASN A 238 -18.21 -12.17 -5.56
CA ASN A 238 -18.04 -12.24 -7.02
C ASN A 238 -16.74 -11.62 -7.54
N ILE A 239 -16.05 -10.78 -6.75
CA ILE A 239 -14.75 -10.19 -7.11
C ILE A 239 -13.66 -11.26 -7.05
N VAL A 240 -13.73 -12.18 -6.09
CA VAL A 240 -12.81 -13.33 -5.99
C VAL A 240 -12.73 -14.10 -7.32
N ALA A 241 -13.86 -14.32 -8.01
CA ALA A 241 -13.88 -15.03 -9.30
C ALA A 241 -13.38 -14.20 -10.50
N ARG A 242 -13.49 -12.85 -10.45
CA ARG A 242 -13.11 -11.97 -11.57
C ARG A 242 -11.66 -11.50 -11.47
N THR A 243 -11.15 -11.26 -10.26
CA THR A 243 -9.74 -10.99 -9.98
C THR A 243 -8.85 -12.15 -10.42
N VAL A 244 -9.41 -13.36 -10.47
CA VAL A 244 -8.73 -14.64 -10.74
C VAL A 244 -8.32 -14.86 -12.19
N ARG A 245 -8.98 -14.22 -13.17
CA ARG A 245 -8.81 -14.52 -14.61
C ARG A 245 -7.39 -14.29 -15.17
N SER A 246 -6.44 -13.79 -14.39
CA SER A 246 -5.01 -13.76 -14.76
C SER A 246 -4.13 -13.48 -13.53
N MET A 247 -4.31 -14.15 -12.38
CA MET A 247 -3.52 -13.82 -11.16
C MET A 247 -2.01 -14.08 -11.32
N PHE A 248 -1.63 -15.03 -12.18
CA PHE A 248 -0.26 -15.32 -12.59
C PHE A 248 -0.12 -15.07 -14.09
N GLY A 249 1.08 -14.67 -14.52
CA GLY A 249 1.48 -14.68 -15.93
C GLY A 249 2.72 -15.54 -16.12
N SER A 250 3.03 -15.80 -17.38
CA SER A 250 4.29 -16.38 -17.87
C SER A 250 4.90 -15.44 -18.89
#